data_AF-A0A3N2CWP7-F1
#
_entry.id   AF-A0A3N2CWP7-F1
#
_cell.length_a   1.000
_cell.length_b   1.000
_cell.length_c   1.000
_cell.angle_alpha   90.00
_cell.angle_beta   90.00
_cell.angle_gamma   90.00
#
_symmetry.space_group_name_H-M   'P 1'
#
loop_
_entity.id
_entity.type
_entity.pdbx_description
1 polymer ?
#
loop_
_entity_poly.entity_id
_entity_poly.type
_entity_poly.pdbx_seq_one_letter_code
_entity_poly.pdbx_strand_id
1 'polypeptide(L)'
;MRHTAACRTHSAEIRRFGAQINGPMPPCAGERRHGVATRAWCHHDGSCRGVPGRPAVRIVALLIVALLTSGCAAAEPTASEAPTAPTRSPSPEPVATQTAEAPTPARTKAAVERTGAAARVPRRVIIEQLAKRAERIAASMATASPEVLPTDVDPDSNRGLGYRLMLQFGLPADQWQYLDALWQRESGWNHLAENASSGAYGIPQSLPGSKMADVAPDWRTNAETQITWGLAYIAARYGNPQGAWEHSERVGWY
;
A
#
# COMPACT_ATOMS: atom_id res chain seq x y z
N MET A 1 18.97 -21.22 -66.78
CA MET A 1 18.49 -22.52 -66.24
C MET A 1 17.19 -22.24 -65.50
N ARG A 2 16.05 -22.81 -65.92
CA ARG A 2 15.25 -23.83 -65.16
C ARG A 2 15.24 -23.51 -63.65
N HIS A 3 14.14 -23.07 -63.03
CA HIS A 3 12.89 -23.82 -62.78
C HIS A 3 11.68 -22.86 -62.57
N THR A 4 10.56 -23.02 -63.31
CA THR A 4 9.25 -23.60 -62.87
C THR A 4 8.63 -22.95 -61.62
N ALA A 5 7.57 -22.16 -61.74
CA ALA A 5 6.13 -22.55 -61.79
C ALA A 5 5.50 -22.60 -60.38
N ALA A 6 4.58 -21.68 -60.03
CA ALA A 6 3.11 -21.75 -60.17
C ALA A 6 2.50 -21.76 -58.76
N CYS A 7 1.70 -20.77 -58.39
CA CYS A 7 0.25 -20.72 -58.61
C CYS A 7 -0.24 -19.24 -58.48
N ARG A 8 -1.35 -18.72 -59.02
CA ARG A 8 -2.63 -19.22 -59.61
C ARG A 8 -3.50 -20.04 -58.65
N THR A 9 -4.71 -19.61 -58.24
CA THR A 9 -5.70 -18.80 -58.97
C THR A 9 -6.70 -18.21 -57.98
N HIS A 10 -7.06 -16.93 -58.08
CA HIS A 10 -8.45 -16.49 -58.26
C HIS A 10 -8.52 -14.98 -58.53
N SER A 11 -9.08 -14.63 -59.69
CA SER A 11 -9.73 -13.37 -60.00
C SER A 11 -11.07 -13.73 -60.66
N ALA A 12 -12.06 -12.85 -60.51
CA ALA A 12 -13.50 -13.17 -60.47
C ALA A 12 -13.91 -13.77 -59.11
N GLU A 13 -14.96 -13.27 -58.45
CA GLU A 13 -16.07 -12.47 -58.96
C GLU A 13 -16.17 -11.04 -58.36
N ILE A 14 -16.50 -10.07 -59.22
CA ILE A 14 -17.10 -8.78 -58.84
C ILE A 14 -18.45 -8.70 -59.57
N ARG A 15 -19.46 -8.09 -58.92
CA ARG A 15 -20.79 -7.66 -59.45
C ARG A 15 -21.97 -8.63 -59.28
N ARG A 16 -22.56 -8.61 -58.07
CA ARG A 16 -23.99 -8.69 -57.67
C ARG A 16 -23.94 -8.71 -56.13
N PHE A 17 -24.45 -7.76 -55.35
CA PHE A 17 -25.65 -6.94 -55.48
C PHE A 17 -25.37 -5.48 -55.14
N GLY A 18 -25.88 -4.55 -55.95
CA GLY A 18 -25.98 -3.14 -55.61
C GLY A 18 -27.34 -2.62 -56.05
N ALA A 19 -28.31 -2.60 -55.14
CA ALA A 19 -29.61 -1.94 -55.34
C ALA A 19 -30.33 -1.71 -53.99
N GLN A 20 -30.97 -0.55 -53.87
CA GLN A 20 -32.22 -0.36 -53.11
C GLN A 20 -32.21 -0.32 -51.56
N ILE A 21 -31.52 0.66 -50.94
CA ILE A 21 -32.02 1.28 -49.68
C ILE A 21 -31.89 2.81 -49.69
N ASN A 22 -32.58 3.47 -50.63
CA ASN A 22 -32.97 4.88 -50.49
C ASN A 22 -34.48 4.91 -50.24
N GLY A 23 -34.89 5.21 -49.01
CA GLY A 23 -36.28 5.36 -48.60
C GLY A 23 -36.39 6.45 -47.52
N PRO A 24 -37.44 7.31 -47.55
CA PRO A 24 -37.54 8.45 -46.66
C PRO A 24 -37.83 8.02 -45.22
N MET A 25 -37.19 8.69 -44.25
CA MET A 25 -37.49 8.48 -42.82
C MET A 25 -38.89 9.02 -42.46
N PRO A 26 -39.67 8.31 -41.63
CA PRO A 26 -40.95 8.81 -41.14
C PRO A 26 -40.76 9.93 -40.10
N PRO A 27 -41.71 10.88 -39.99
CA PRO A 27 -41.64 11.94 -38.99
C PRO A 27 -41.90 11.43 -37.58
N CYS A 28 -41.15 11.93 -36.60
CA CYS A 28 -41.41 11.68 -35.19
C CYS A 28 -42.75 12.30 -34.76
N ALA A 29 -43.73 11.47 -34.42
CA ALA A 29 -44.97 11.93 -33.81
C ALA A 29 -44.69 12.40 -32.36
N GLY A 30 -44.86 13.70 -32.11
CA GLY A 30 -44.72 14.27 -30.77
C GLY A 30 -46.00 14.13 -29.95
N GLU A 31 -45.99 13.31 -28.90
CA GLU A 31 -47.10 13.27 -27.94
C GLU A 31 -46.95 14.41 -26.91
N ARG A 32 -47.87 15.37 -26.95
CA ARG A 32 -47.92 16.46 -25.96
C ARG A 32 -48.50 15.94 -24.65
N ARG A 33 -47.74 16.07 -23.56
CA ARG A 33 -48.30 16.09 -22.19
C ARG A 33 -47.87 17.35 -21.46
N HIS A 34 -48.82 17.91 -20.71
CA HIS A 34 -48.71 19.22 -20.06
C HIS A 34 -47.89 19.12 -18.76
N GLY A 35 -47.06 20.12 -18.46
CA GLY A 35 -46.45 20.23 -17.13
C GLY A 35 -45.28 21.21 -17.01
N VAL A 36 -45.55 22.36 -16.38
CA VAL A 36 -44.59 23.27 -15.72
C VAL A 36 -43.49 23.89 -16.61
N ALA A 37 -43.69 25.15 -16.99
CA ALA A 37 -42.68 25.96 -17.67
C ALA A 37 -41.70 26.61 -16.68
N THR A 38 -40.43 26.21 -16.72
CA THR A 38 -39.30 27.01 -16.22
C THR A 38 -38.59 27.67 -17.42
N ARG A 39 -38.57 29.01 -17.46
CA ARG A 39 -37.98 29.75 -18.60
C ARG A 39 -36.45 29.67 -18.57
N ALA A 40 -35.87 28.84 -19.44
CA ALA A 40 -34.49 29.02 -19.87
C ALA A 40 -34.46 30.07 -21.01
N TRP A 41 -33.51 31.01 -20.95
CA TRP A 41 -33.25 31.97 -22.01
C TRP A 41 -32.17 31.42 -22.94
N CYS A 42 -32.43 31.38 -24.25
CA CYS A 42 -31.45 31.01 -25.27
C CYS A 42 -31.08 32.23 -26.12
N HIS A 43 -29.79 32.41 -26.41
CA HIS A 43 -29.33 33.36 -27.43
C HIS A 43 -29.38 32.73 -28.82
N HIS A 44 -29.46 33.59 -29.85
CA HIS A 44 -29.70 33.20 -31.25
C HIS A 44 -28.60 32.37 -31.94
N ASP A 45 -27.49 32.14 -31.24
CA ASP A 45 -26.27 31.43 -31.67
C ASP A 45 -26.36 29.89 -31.52
N GLY A 46 -27.21 29.39 -30.60
CA GLY A 46 -27.43 27.96 -30.40
C GLY A 46 -26.62 27.29 -29.28
N SER A 47 -25.72 27.99 -28.59
CA SER A 47 -25.03 27.43 -27.41
C SER A 47 -25.91 27.37 -26.16
N CYS A 48 -26.15 26.16 -25.63
CA CYS A 48 -26.76 25.93 -24.32
C CYS A 48 -25.69 25.46 -23.31
N ARG A 49 -25.41 26.25 -22.25
CA ARG A 49 -24.55 25.83 -21.13
C ARG A 49 -25.39 25.32 -19.97
N GLY A 50 -25.37 24.01 -19.74
CA GLY A 50 -25.98 23.40 -18.56
C GLY A 50 -25.14 23.64 -17.30
N VAL A 51 -25.80 24.01 -16.19
CA VAL A 51 -25.16 24.05 -14.87
C VAL A 51 -25.03 22.60 -14.35
N PRO A 52 -23.84 22.12 -13.99
CA PRO A 52 -23.70 20.79 -13.39
C PRO A 52 -24.31 20.78 -11.99
N GLY A 53 -25.34 19.94 -11.80
CA GLY A 53 -25.94 19.70 -10.49
C GLY A 53 -24.96 19.03 -9.53
N ARG A 54 -24.91 19.50 -8.28
CA ARG A 54 -24.06 18.93 -7.23
C ARG A 54 -24.64 17.58 -6.79
N PRO A 55 -23.89 16.45 -6.81
CA PRO A 55 -24.38 15.20 -6.25
C PRO A 55 -24.52 15.33 -4.72
N ALA A 56 -25.68 14.94 -4.20
CA ALA A 56 -25.95 14.99 -2.77
C ALA A 56 -25.18 13.88 -2.02
N VAL A 57 -24.17 14.27 -1.24
CA VAL A 57 -23.43 13.34 -0.37
C VAL A 57 -24.34 12.89 0.77
N ARG A 58 -24.85 11.66 0.69
CA ARG A 58 -25.57 11.01 1.80
C ARG A 58 -24.56 10.48 2.81
N ILE A 59 -24.37 11.21 3.89
CA ILE A 59 -23.57 10.78 5.04
C ILE A 59 -24.34 9.65 5.75
N VAL A 60 -23.78 8.44 5.74
CA VAL A 60 -24.26 7.33 6.56
C VAL A 60 -23.36 7.22 7.79
N ALA A 61 -23.84 7.73 8.92
CA ALA A 61 -23.16 7.58 10.21
C ALA A 61 -23.50 6.21 10.81
N LEU A 62 -22.51 5.31 10.88
CA LEU A 62 -22.63 4.05 11.61
C LEU A 62 -22.29 4.28 13.08
N LEU A 63 -23.29 4.14 13.95
CA LEU A 63 -23.13 4.22 15.41
C LEU A 63 -22.62 2.90 15.97
N ILE A 64 -21.59 2.98 16.83
CA ILE A 64 -21.09 1.85 17.61
C ILE A 64 -22.01 1.66 18.82
N VAL A 65 -22.58 0.46 18.98
CA VAL A 65 -23.33 0.08 20.19
C VAL A 65 -22.46 -0.87 21.01
N ALA A 66 -21.98 -0.38 22.16
CA ALA A 66 -21.35 -1.22 23.17
C ALA A 66 -22.42 -1.74 24.14
N LEU A 67 -22.48 -3.06 24.33
CA LEU A 67 -23.36 -3.72 25.30
C LEU A 67 -22.50 -4.42 26.35
N LEU A 68 -22.45 -3.81 27.54
CA LEU A 68 -21.95 -4.41 28.78
C LEU A 68 -23.16 -4.87 29.60
N THR A 69 -23.24 -6.15 29.94
CA THR A 69 -24.17 -6.64 30.97
C THR A 69 -23.47 -7.66 31.87
N SER A 70 -23.25 -7.27 33.12
CA SER A 70 -22.77 -8.14 34.19
C SER A 70 -23.88 -9.06 34.71
N GLY A 71 -23.47 -10.25 35.17
CA GLY A 71 -24.21 -11.15 36.07
C GLY A 71 -23.22 -12.22 36.51
N CYS A 72 -22.65 -12.23 37.72
CA CYS A 72 -23.26 -12.20 39.07
C CYS A 72 -24.02 -13.49 39.42
N ALA A 73 -23.29 -14.44 40.00
CA ALA A 73 -23.82 -15.51 40.84
C ALA A 73 -22.79 -15.78 41.95
N ALA A 74 -23.23 -15.73 43.20
CA ALA A 74 -22.37 -15.85 44.38
C ALA A 74 -22.35 -17.28 44.95
N ALA A 75 -21.27 -17.61 45.65
CA ALA A 75 -21.24 -18.69 46.64
C ALA A 75 -20.53 -18.13 47.88
N GLU A 76 -21.18 -18.22 49.03
CA GLU A 76 -20.72 -17.64 50.31
C GLU A 76 -19.95 -18.70 51.15
N PRO A 77 -19.65 -18.52 52.47
CA PRO A 77 -18.25 -18.45 52.86
C PRO A 77 -17.85 -19.45 53.96
N THR A 78 -16.54 -19.54 54.21
CA THR A 78 -16.02 -20.01 55.50
C THR A 78 -14.86 -19.13 55.92
N ALA A 79 -15.06 -18.36 56.99
CA ALA A 79 -14.02 -17.59 57.64
C ALA A 79 -13.30 -18.45 58.69
N SER A 80 -11.98 -18.35 58.79
CA SER A 80 -11.24 -18.72 59.99
C SER A 80 -9.94 -17.93 60.09
N GLU A 81 -9.85 -17.16 61.17
CA GLU A 81 -8.68 -16.59 61.86
C GLU A 81 -7.35 -16.29 61.12
N ALA A 82 -6.96 -15.01 61.20
CA ALA A 82 -5.56 -14.58 61.32
C ALA A 82 -5.05 -14.88 62.77
N PRO A 83 -3.73 -14.86 63.11
CA PRO A 83 -2.97 -13.60 63.06
C PRO A 83 -1.44 -13.69 62.84
N THR A 84 -0.81 -12.49 62.81
CA THR A 84 0.59 -12.20 63.20
C THR A 84 1.68 -12.32 62.13
N ALA A 85 2.18 -11.17 61.68
CA ALA A 85 3.55 -10.99 61.15
C ALA A 85 4.53 -10.77 62.32
N PRO A 86 5.86 -11.03 62.21
CA PRO A 86 6.72 -10.03 61.55
C PRO A 86 8.08 -10.52 60.97
N THR A 87 8.78 -9.59 60.27
CA THR A 87 10.26 -9.39 60.28
C THR A 87 11.23 -10.19 59.37
N ARG A 88 11.94 -9.42 58.51
CA ARG A 88 13.32 -9.54 57.96
C ARG A 88 13.74 -10.52 56.83
N SER A 89 14.38 -9.91 55.82
CA SER A 89 15.46 -10.36 54.91
C SER A 89 16.68 -10.99 55.64
N PRO A 90 17.65 -11.70 54.97
CA PRO A 90 18.08 -11.54 53.58
C PRO A 90 18.45 -12.80 52.76
N SER A 91 18.93 -12.55 51.53
CA SER A 91 19.55 -13.48 50.55
C SER A 91 20.79 -14.20 51.13
N PRO A 92 21.23 -15.37 50.59
CA PRO A 92 22.08 -15.35 49.38
C PRO A 92 21.90 -16.53 48.37
N GLU A 93 22.27 -16.26 47.11
CA GLU A 93 22.75 -17.24 46.10
C GLU A 93 24.17 -17.78 46.48
N PRO A 94 24.78 -18.81 45.85
CA PRO A 94 24.52 -19.35 44.49
C PRO A 94 24.59 -20.89 44.34
N VAL A 95 24.46 -21.41 43.12
CA VAL A 95 25.39 -22.39 42.48
C VAL A 95 25.04 -22.56 41.00
N ALA A 96 26.06 -22.68 40.15
CA ALA A 96 25.93 -22.74 38.69
C ALA A 96 25.80 -24.18 38.16
N THR A 97 25.19 -24.31 36.97
CA THR A 97 25.47 -25.40 36.02
C THR A 97 25.57 -24.80 34.62
N GLN A 98 26.67 -25.08 33.92
CA GLN A 98 26.89 -24.69 32.52
C GLN A 98 26.77 -25.95 31.64
N THR A 99 26.21 -25.80 30.44
CA THR A 99 26.39 -26.75 29.33
C THR A 99 26.45 -25.99 28.00
N ALA A 100 27.43 -26.37 27.17
CA ALA A 100 27.75 -25.95 25.79
C ALA A 100 26.58 -25.32 24.98
N GLU A 101 26.73 -24.12 24.40
CA GLU A 101 27.62 -23.70 23.29
C GLU A 101 27.02 -23.99 21.89
N ALA A 102 26.51 -22.92 21.27
CA ALA A 102 26.27 -22.80 19.84
C ALA A 102 26.76 -21.40 19.40
N PRO A 103 27.44 -21.24 18.26
CA PRO A 103 28.15 -20.01 17.92
C PRO A 103 27.19 -18.91 17.45
N THR A 104 26.73 -18.08 18.38
CA THR A 104 26.09 -16.80 18.08
C THR A 104 27.17 -15.80 17.66
N PRO A 105 27.15 -15.22 16.43
CA PRO A 105 28.03 -14.11 16.11
C PRO A 105 27.59 -12.88 16.91
N ALA A 106 28.25 -12.66 18.05
CA ALA A 106 28.01 -11.53 18.92
C ALA A 106 28.32 -10.21 18.17
N ARG A 107 27.28 -9.53 17.68
CA ARG A 107 27.41 -8.22 17.05
C ARG A 107 27.61 -7.16 18.14
N THR A 108 28.86 -6.96 18.52
CA THR A 108 29.27 -6.09 19.63
C THR A 108 28.88 -4.63 19.39
N LYS A 109 28.08 -4.08 20.30
CA LYS A 109 28.09 -2.68 20.79
C LYS A 109 28.50 -1.57 19.79
N ALA A 110 27.80 -1.46 18.66
CA ALA A 110 27.90 -0.33 17.72
C ALA A 110 26.51 0.30 17.40
N ALA A 111 25.57 0.21 18.35
CA ALA A 111 24.18 0.68 18.20
C ALA A 111 23.88 1.99 18.95
N VAL A 112 24.86 2.56 19.66
CA VAL A 112 24.76 3.87 20.31
C VAL A 112 25.46 4.88 19.41
N GLU A 113 24.84 6.04 19.21
CA GLU A 113 25.25 7.10 18.25
C GLU A 113 24.98 6.86 16.75
N ARG A 114 23.79 6.33 16.40
CA ARG A 114 23.07 6.86 15.22
C ARG A 114 22.50 8.25 15.58
N THR A 115 23.37 9.25 15.73
CA THR A 115 22.98 10.62 16.09
C THR A 115 22.08 11.21 14.99
N GLY A 116 20.99 11.87 15.39
CA GLY A 116 19.87 12.28 14.53
C GLY A 116 20.14 13.44 13.56
N ALA A 117 21.37 13.55 13.02
CA ALA A 117 21.78 14.54 12.03
C ALA A 117 21.68 14.03 10.57
N ALA A 118 21.30 12.76 10.37
CA ALA A 118 20.81 12.29 9.08
C ALA A 118 19.61 13.18 8.65
N ALA A 119 19.77 13.95 7.57
CA ALA A 119 18.83 14.99 7.16
C ALA A 119 17.38 14.48 7.13
N ARG A 120 16.58 14.88 8.13
CA ARG A 120 15.20 14.43 8.34
C ARG A 120 14.35 14.87 7.16
N VAL A 121 13.90 13.92 6.34
CA VAL A 121 12.95 14.20 5.24
C VAL A 121 11.73 14.93 5.81
N PRO A 122 11.42 16.16 5.34
CA PRO A 122 10.26 16.88 5.83
C PRO A 122 8.98 16.15 5.45
N ARG A 123 8.02 16.06 6.39
CA ARG A 123 6.71 15.39 6.19
C ARG A 123 6.04 15.77 4.86
N ARG A 124 6.08 17.06 4.48
CA ARG A 124 5.52 17.57 3.21
C ARG A 124 6.02 16.82 1.97
N VAL A 125 7.29 16.40 1.95
CA VAL A 125 7.90 15.70 0.81
C VAL A 125 7.43 14.24 0.75
N ILE A 126 7.24 13.59 1.91
CA ILE A 126 6.63 12.25 1.98
C ILE A 126 5.19 12.30 1.44
N ILE A 127 4.38 13.26 1.90
CA ILE A 127 3.00 13.45 1.43
C ILE A 127 2.95 13.75 -0.08
N GLU A 128 3.91 14.52 -0.61
CA GLU A 128 4.03 14.77 -2.05
C GLU A 128 4.33 13.49 -2.86
N GLN A 129 5.20 12.60 -2.36
CA GLN A 129 5.45 11.31 -3.02
C GLN A 129 4.24 10.38 -2.96
N LEU A 130 3.49 10.39 -1.85
CA LEU A 130 2.24 9.63 -1.71
C LEU A 130 1.14 10.14 -2.67
N ALA A 131 1.02 11.47 -2.84
CA ALA A 131 0.12 12.07 -3.83
C ALA A 131 0.49 11.65 -5.27
N LYS A 132 1.78 11.72 -5.62
CA LYS A 132 2.30 11.25 -6.91
C LYS A 132 2.03 9.75 -7.18
N ARG A 133 2.07 8.89 -6.15
CA ARG A 133 1.63 7.49 -6.25
C ARG A 133 0.13 7.42 -6.57
N ALA A 134 -0.71 8.15 -5.84
CA ALA A 134 -2.17 8.13 -6.03
C ALA A 134 -2.57 8.60 -7.44
N GLU A 135 -1.92 9.65 -7.96
CA GLU A 135 -2.09 10.13 -9.34
C GLU A 135 -1.70 9.05 -10.37
N ARG A 136 -0.56 8.37 -10.18
CA ARG A 136 -0.13 7.26 -11.05
C ARG A 136 -1.11 6.09 -11.05
N ILE A 137 -1.60 5.69 -9.87
CA ILE A 137 -2.60 4.61 -9.75
C ILE A 137 -3.90 5.02 -10.48
N ALA A 138 -4.39 6.24 -10.27
CA ALA A 138 -5.59 6.74 -10.94
C ALA A 138 -5.44 6.76 -12.48
N ALA A 139 -4.25 7.13 -12.98
CA ALA A 139 -3.95 7.13 -14.41
C ALA A 139 -3.82 5.72 -15.02
N SER A 140 -3.32 4.73 -14.27
CA SER A 140 -3.06 3.37 -14.77
C SER A 140 -4.24 2.40 -14.64
N MET A 141 -5.33 2.77 -13.95
CA MET A 141 -6.51 1.89 -13.74
C MET A 141 -7.11 1.31 -15.04
N ALA A 142 -6.93 1.98 -16.18
CA ALA A 142 -7.46 1.55 -17.48
C ALA A 142 -6.47 0.73 -18.33
N THR A 143 -5.20 0.61 -17.91
CA THR A 143 -4.12 0.03 -18.73
C THR A 143 -3.25 -0.98 -17.96
N ALA A 144 -3.75 -1.52 -16.84
CA ALA A 144 -3.02 -2.49 -16.03
C ALA A 144 -2.83 -3.81 -16.81
N SER A 145 -1.60 -4.08 -17.22
CA SER A 145 -1.16 -5.39 -17.74
C SER A 145 -0.98 -6.37 -16.58
N PRO A 146 -1.13 -7.70 -16.78
CA PRO A 146 -0.81 -8.69 -15.75
C PRO A 146 0.63 -8.53 -15.26
N GLU A 147 0.79 -8.48 -13.94
CA GLU A 147 2.09 -8.28 -13.32
C GLU A 147 2.80 -9.62 -13.13
N VAL A 148 4.03 -9.73 -13.66
CA VAL A 148 4.86 -10.93 -13.52
C VAL A 148 5.82 -10.69 -12.36
N LEU A 149 5.64 -11.45 -11.27
CA LEU A 149 6.55 -11.44 -10.13
C LEU A 149 7.84 -12.21 -10.45
N PRO A 150 8.98 -11.89 -9.79
CA PRO A 150 10.18 -12.71 -9.83
C PRO A 150 9.91 -14.12 -9.29
N THR A 151 10.55 -15.13 -9.89
CA THR A 151 10.27 -16.55 -9.58
C THR A 151 10.67 -16.98 -8.16
N ASP A 152 11.49 -16.20 -7.48
CA ASP A 152 11.92 -16.41 -6.09
C ASP A 152 11.01 -15.69 -5.06
N VAL A 153 9.96 -15.00 -5.51
CA VAL A 153 9.06 -14.20 -4.67
C VAL A 153 7.70 -14.88 -4.58
N ASP A 154 7.35 -15.33 -3.37
CA ASP A 154 6.00 -15.78 -3.04
C ASP A 154 5.00 -14.60 -3.18
N PRO A 155 3.96 -14.71 -4.01
CA PRO A 155 3.00 -13.62 -4.26
C PRO A 155 2.22 -13.18 -3.01
N ASP A 156 1.97 -14.10 -2.07
CA ASP A 156 1.19 -13.85 -0.85
C ASP A 156 2.07 -13.36 0.33
N SER A 157 3.39 -13.34 0.13
CA SER A 157 4.34 -12.81 1.12
C SER A 157 4.43 -11.28 1.13
N ASN A 158 5.01 -10.72 2.19
CA ASN A 158 5.35 -9.29 2.25
C ASN A 158 6.30 -8.86 1.10
N ARG A 159 7.14 -9.78 0.57
CA ARG A 159 7.98 -9.53 -0.62
C ARG A 159 7.11 -9.39 -1.88
N GLY A 160 6.15 -10.28 -2.08
CA GLY A 160 5.19 -10.22 -3.21
C GLY A 160 4.26 -9.01 -3.16
N LEU A 161 3.87 -8.58 -1.97
CA LEU A 161 3.20 -7.28 -1.76
C LEU A 161 4.14 -6.10 -2.05
N GLY A 162 5.40 -6.19 -1.61
CA GLY A 162 6.46 -5.21 -1.85
C GLY A 162 6.73 -4.92 -3.32
N TYR A 163 6.89 -5.97 -4.12
CA TYR A 163 7.11 -5.87 -5.57
C TYR A 163 5.95 -5.14 -6.27
N ARG A 164 4.71 -5.55 -5.98
CA ARG A 164 3.49 -4.92 -6.51
C ARG A 164 3.37 -3.45 -6.12
N LEU A 165 3.62 -3.13 -4.85
CA LEU A 165 3.59 -1.75 -4.38
C LEU A 165 4.71 -0.90 -4.98
N MET A 166 5.89 -1.47 -5.25
CA MET A 166 6.99 -0.81 -5.96
C MET A 166 6.63 -0.47 -7.41
N LEU A 167 6.04 -1.41 -8.17
CA LEU A 167 5.61 -1.14 -9.54
C LEU A 167 4.44 -0.15 -9.58
N GLN A 168 3.47 -0.25 -8.67
CA GLN A 168 2.42 0.78 -8.48
C GLN A 168 3.00 2.14 -8.06
N PHE A 169 4.15 2.16 -7.38
CA PHE A 169 4.86 3.41 -7.09
C PHE A 169 5.44 4.06 -8.36
N GLY A 170 5.46 3.37 -9.50
CA GLY A 170 6.07 3.83 -10.74
C GLY A 170 7.59 3.65 -10.78
N LEU A 171 8.13 2.76 -9.93
CA LEU A 171 9.53 2.34 -10.00
C LEU A 171 9.66 1.15 -10.97
N PRO A 172 10.71 1.08 -11.81
CA PRO A 172 10.90 -0.03 -12.73
C PRO A 172 11.29 -1.34 -12.01
N ALA A 173 11.04 -2.48 -12.64
CA ALA A 173 11.28 -3.80 -12.06
C ALA A 173 12.75 -4.09 -11.73
N ASP A 174 13.70 -3.44 -12.42
CA ASP A 174 15.14 -3.52 -12.11
C ASP A 174 15.51 -3.02 -10.70
N GLN A 175 14.64 -2.22 -10.08
CA GLN A 175 14.82 -1.73 -8.72
C GLN A 175 14.56 -2.80 -7.65
N TRP A 176 13.92 -3.92 -8.02
CA TRP A 176 13.52 -4.97 -7.07
C TRP A 176 14.71 -5.49 -6.26
N GLN A 177 15.80 -5.85 -6.91
CA GLN A 177 16.99 -6.43 -6.27
C GLN A 177 17.56 -5.54 -5.16
N TYR A 178 17.49 -4.22 -5.34
CA TYR A 178 17.99 -3.25 -4.36
C TYR A 178 17.00 -3.06 -3.21
N LEU A 179 15.69 -3.01 -3.50
CA LEU A 179 14.65 -2.92 -2.47
C LEU A 179 14.62 -4.16 -1.59
N ASP A 180 14.71 -5.34 -2.22
CA ASP A 180 14.69 -6.63 -1.54
C ASP A 180 15.92 -6.82 -0.67
N ALA A 181 17.13 -6.59 -1.19
CA ALA A 181 18.36 -6.65 -0.40
C ALA A 181 18.35 -5.66 0.77
N LEU A 182 17.81 -4.45 0.57
CA LEU A 182 17.67 -3.41 1.59
C LEU A 182 16.74 -3.87 2.72
N TRP A 183 15.49 -4.21 2.43
CA TRP A 183 14.53 -4.57 3.49
C TRP A 183 14.74 -5.98 4.07
N GLN A 184 15.39 -6.88 3.32
CA GLN A 184 15.91 -8.13 3.86
C GLN A 184 16.96 -7.89 4.94
N ARG A 185 17.81 -6.86 4.79
CA ARG A 185 18.79 -6.44 5.81
C ARG A 185 18.16 -5.74 7.01
N GLU A 186 17.16 -4.89 6.79
CA GLU A 186 16.55 -4.09 7.86
C GLU A 186 15.64 -4.92 8.77
N SER A 187 14.78 -5.78 8.20
CA SER A 187 13.73 -6.49 8.93
C SER A 187 13.53 -7.95 8.53
N GLY A 188 14.20 -8.42 7.48
CA GLY A 188 13.85 -9.69 6.85
C GLY A 188 12.43 -9.70 6.30
N TRP A 189 11.93 -8.54 5.83
CA TRP A 189 10.54 -8.32 5.42
C TRP A 189 9.47 -8.58 6.49
N ASN A 190 9.84 -8.60 7.78
CA ASN A 190 8.89 -8.76 8.89
C ASN A 190 8.25 -7.42 9.29
N HIS A 191 6.94 -7.26 9.06
CA HIS A 191 6.19 -6.06 9.42
C HIS A 191 5.98 -5.86 10.93
N LEU A 192 6.30 -6.85 11.76
CA LEU A 192 6.31 -6.77 13.21
C LEU A 192 7.73 -6.62 13.80
N ALA A 193 8.76 -6.47 12.97
CA ALA A 193 10.14 -6.30 13.44
C ALA A 193 10.30 -5.00 14.25
N GLU A 194 10.66 -5.12 15.53
CA GLU A 194 10.93 -3.98 16.41
C GLU A 194 12.33 -4.11 17.00
N ASN A 195 13.17 -3.10 16.75
CA ASN A 195 14.48 -3.02 17.39
C ASN A 195 14.31 -2.41 18.79
N ALA A 196 14.26 -3.26 19.82
CA ALA A 196 14.05 -2.84 21.21
C ALA A 196 15.05 -1.80 21.75
N SER A 197 16.25 -1.69 21.15
CA SER A 197 17.26 -0.71 21.57
C SER A 197 17.05 0.69 20.98
N SER A 198 16.39 0.81 19.83
CA SER A 198 16.22 2.08 19.11
C SER A 198 14.77 2.50 18.90
N GLY A 199 13.80 1.59 19.01
CA GLY A 199 12.40 1.83 18.65
C GLY A 199 12.14 1.90 17.14
N ALA A 200 13.09 1.44 16.31
CA ALA A 200 12.87 1.29 14.87
C ALA A 200 11.87 0.15 14.60
N TYR A 201 10.90 0.40 13.72
CA TYR A 201 9.74 -0.50 13.56
C TYR A 201 9.41 -0.84 12.10
N GLY A 202 8.96 -2.09 11.91
CA GLY A 202 8.35 -2.59 10.68
C GLY A 202 9.33 -2.92 9.57
N ILE A 203 8.80 -3.23 8.39
CA ILE A 203 9.57 -3.58 7.18
C ILE A 203 10.70 -2.57 6.90
N PRO A 204 10.45 -1.23 6.86
CA PRO A 204 11.48 -0.26 6.56
C PRO A 204 12.35 0.15 7.76
N GLN A 205 12.13 -0.41 8.97
CA GLN A 205 12.76 0.01 10.23
C GLN A 205 12.65 1.53 10.49
N SER A 206 11.44 2.08 10.34
CA SER A 206 11.19 3.51 10.48
C SER A 206 11.39 4.00 11.93
N LEU A 207 12.09 5.12 12.10
CA LEU A 207 12.41 5.71 13.41
C LEU A 207 11.91 7.17 13.53
N PRO A 208 10.95 7.49 14.41
CA PRO A 208 10.02 6.56 15.06
C PRO A 208 9.03 5.97 14.05
N GLY A 209 8.58 4.74 14.30
CA GLY A 209 7.62 4.03 13.43
C GLY A 209 6.30 4.78 13.22
N SER A 210 5.90 5.64 14.16
CA SER A 210 4.70 6.48 14.07
C SER A 210 4.68 7.45 12.88
N LYS A 211 5.82 7.69 12.21
CA LYS A 211 5.84 8.39 10.91
C LYS A 211 4.98 7.69 9.84
N MET A 212 4.83 6.37 9.92
CA MET A 212 4.04 5.58 8.96
C MET A 212 2.53 5.85 9.05
N ALA A 213 2.07 6.53 10.11
CA ALA A 213 0.71 7.08 10.22
C ALA A 213 0.38 8.14 9.14
N ASP A 214 1.37 8.63 8.40
CA ASP A 214 1.17 9.49 7.22
C ASP A 214 0.46 8.78 6.06
N VAL A 215 0.46 7.44 6.05
CA VAL A 215 -0.27 6.62 5.07
C VAL A 215 -1.62 6.16 5.65
N ALA A 216 -1.60 5.49 6.81
CA ALA A 216 -2.81 5.00 7.48
C ALA A 216 -2.58 4.79 8.99
N PRO A 217 -3.62 4.90 9.84
CA PRO A 217 -3.46 4.80 11.31
C PRO A 217 -3.11 3.39 11.81
N ASP A 218 -3.31 2.36 10.99
CA ASP A 218 -3.08 0.94 11.29
C ASP A 218 -1.62 0.46 11.01
N TRP A 219 -0.71 1.40 10.75
CA TRP A 219 0.69 1.17 10.35
C TRP A 219 1.46 0.15 11.18
N ARG A 220 1.11 -0.07 12.45
CA ARG A 220 1.82 -1.01 13.32
C ARG A 220 1.57 -2.48 12.94
N THR A 221 0.46 -2.79 12.30
CA THR A 221 0.09 -4.17 11.91
C THR A 221 -0.19 -4.33 10.42
N ASN A 222 -0.19 -3.26 9.63
CA ASN A 222 -0.47 -3.31 8.20
C ASN A 222 0.83 -3.19 7.37
N ALA A 223 1.22 -4.28 6.70
CA ALA A 223 2.40 -4.33 5.84
C ALA A 223 2.30 -3.40 4.61
N GLU A 224 1.12 -3.23 3.99
CA GLU A 224 0.93 -2.29 2.88
C GLU A 224 1.18 -0.86 3.32
N THR A 225 0.68 -0.47 4.50
CA THR A 225 0.91 0.86 5.09
C THR A 225 2.41 1.12 5.29
N GLN A 226 3.14 0.14 5.82
CA GLN A 226 4.59 0.24 6.04
C GLN A 226 5.40 0.32 4.75
N ILE A 227 5.11 -0.57 3.78
CA ILE A 227 5.77 -0.60 2.47
C ILE A 227 5.51 0.71 1.71
N THR A 228 4.26 1.16 1.67
CA THR A 228 3.87 2.41 0.99
C THR A 228 4.62 3.61 1.56
N TRP A 229 4.74 3.70 2.89
CA TRP A 229 5.51 4.76 3.54
C TRP A 229 7.01 4.63 3.25
N GLY A 230 7.56 3.41 3.32
CA GLY A 230 8.96 3.13 3.05
C GLY A 230 9.38 3.51 1.63
N LEU A 231 8.57 3.18 0.61
CA LEU A 231 8.78 3.59 -0.78
C LEU A 231 8.75 5.11 -0.94
N ALA A 232 7.80 5.80 -0.29
CA ALA A 232 7.73 7.26 -0.31
C ALA A 232 8.95 7.92 0.38
N TYR A 233 9.47 7.34 1.45
CA TYR A 233 10.69 7.78 2.11
C TYR A 233 11.93 7.55 1.23
N ILE A 234 12.07 6.38 0.61
CA ILE A 234 13.14 6.06 -0.35
C ILE A 234 13.12 7.08 -1.51
N ALA A 235 11.97 7.30 -2.14
CA ALA A 235 11.82 8.26 -3.23
C ALA A 235 12.16 9.70 -2.81
N ALA A 236 11.78 10.10 -1.59
CA ALA A 236 12.06 11.44 -1.06
C ALA A 236 13.51 11.67 -0.61
N ARG A 237 14.21 10.63 -0.15
CA ARG A 237 15.57 10.74 0.43
C ARG A 237 16.70 10.36 -0.53
N TYR A 238 16.45 9.37 -1.38
CA TYR A 238 17.41 8.68 -2.24
C TYR A 238 17.01 8.67 -3.73
N GLY A 239 15.78 9.06 -4.06
CA GLY A 239 15.23 9.03 -5.41
C GLY A 239 14.68 7.65 -5.79
N ASN A 240 15.43 6.57 -5.54
CA ASN A 240 15.03 5.20 -5.88
C ASN A 240 15.68 4.15 -4.93
N PRO A 241 15.23 2.87 -4.97
CA PRO A 241 15.80 1.81 -4.15
C PRO A 241 17.30 1.56 -4.36
N GLN A 242 17.81 1.73 -5.59
CA GLN A 242 19.24 1.61 -5.86
C GLN A 242 20.07 2.62 -5.05
N GLY A 243 19.70 3.90 -5.08
CA GLY A 243 20.40 4.95 -4.33
C GLY A 243 20.29 4.79 -2.80
N ALA A 244 19.21 4.17 -2.32
CA ALA A 244 19.07 3.80 -0.91
C ALA A 244 19.99 2.63 -0.53
N TRP A 245 20.10 1.61 -1.38
CA TRP A 245 21.02 0.49 -1.19
C TRP A 245 22.49 0.93 -1.22
N GLU A 246 22.90 1.72 -2.23
CA GLU A 246 24.26 2.28 -2.34
C GLU A 246 24.63 3.21 -1.16
N HIS A 247 23.63 3.77 -0.48
CA HIS A 247 23.82 4.48 0.78
C HIS A 247 23.98 3.52 1.96
N SER A 248 23.11 2.50 2.07
CA SER A 248 23.19 1.45 3.10
C SER A 248 24.54 0.71 3.08
N GLU A 249 25.07 0.38 1.90
CA GLU A 249 26.39 -0.26 1.74
C GLU A 249 27.55 0.61 2.25
N ARG A 250 27.42 1.93 2.13
CA ARG A 250 28.49 2.87 2.52
C ARG A 250 28.40 3.36 3.96
N VAL A 251 27.19 3.44 4.54
CA VAL A 251 26.96 4.09 5.84
C VAL A 251 26.32 3.15 6.87
N GLY A 252 25.84 1.98 6.48
CA GLY A 252 25.21 1.00 7.36
C GLY A 252 23.80 1.39 7.85
N TRP A 253 23.14 2.32 7.15
CA TRP A 253 21.75 2.74 7.33
C TRP A 253 21.24 3.46 6.08
N TYR A 254 19.93 3.69 6.01
CA TYR A 254 19.22 4.55 5.05
C TYR A 254 18.05 5.27 5.78
#